data_AF-A0A535XJA3-F1
#
_entry.id   AF-A0A535XJA3-F1
#
_cell.length_a   1.000
_cell.length_b   1.000
_cell.length_c   1.000
_cell.angle_alpha   90.00
_cell.angle_beta   90.00
_cell.angle_gamma   90.00
#
_symmetry.space_group_name_H-M   'P 1'
#
loop_
_entity.id
_entity.type
_entity.pdbx_description
1 polymer ?
#
loop_
_entity_poly.entity_id
_entity_poly.type
_entity_poly.pdbx_seq_one_letter_code
_entity_poly.pdbx_strand_id
1 'polypeptide(L)'
;MAERLRVGMLAPIAWRVPPLHYGPWERTVSMLTEGLVARGVDVTLFATADSVTRARLSSVAPHGYAEDPLLDAKVYECLHIARAFEQAASGAFDIVHNHFDFLPLTYARLAAAPLVTTIHGFSSERILPVYRAYNDVCHLVAISAADRHPDLDYAATIHHGIDLKEFTPRTTRGDYLLFFGRIHPDKGAHVAIEVARRTGERLILAGIVQDAEYFRTRIEPFVDGQQIQFVGSVGPPERDALLGGALALLHLIQFDEPFGLSVVEAMATGTPVIAFSRGH
;
A
#
# COMPACT_ATOMS: atom_id res chain seq x y z
N MET A 1 -30.11 3.59 22.11
CA MET A 1 -29.27 3.06 21.00
C MET A 1 -27.84 3.38 21.38
N ALA A 2 -26.91 2.43 21.28
CA ALA A 2 -25.50 2.73 21.55
C ALA A 2 -25.03 3.83 20.59
N GLU A 3 -24.28 4.80 21.11
CA GLU A 3 -23.72 5.86 20.30
C GLU A 3 -22.77 5.25 19.26
N ARG A 4 -22.93 5.65 18.00
CA ARG A 4 -22.17 5.10 16.87
C ARG A 4 -20.76 5.69 16.91
N LEU A 5 -19.73 4.85 16.97
CA LEU A 5 -18.33 5.30 16.94
C LEU A 5 -18.08 6.18 15.70
N ARG A 6 -17.50 7.36 15.92
CA ARG A 6 -17.17 8.37 14.91
C ARG A 6 -15.66 8.36 14.63
N VAL A 7 -15.29 8.07 13.38
CA VAL A 7 -13.88 7.94 12.97
C VAL A 7 -13.55 8.98 11.91
N GLY A 8 -12.53 9.79 12.17
CA GLY A 8 -11.87 10.60 11.16
C GLY A 8 -10.77 9.79 10.48
N MET A 9 -10.99 9.32 9.26
CA MET A 9 -10.05 8.50 8.49
C MET A 9 -9.21 9.40 7.58
N LEU A 10 -7.92 9.58 7.88
CA LEU A 10 -7.03 10.46 7.15
C LEU A 10 -6.20 9.66 6.13
N ALA A 11 -6.57 9.76 4.86
CA ALA A 11 -5.84 9.15 3.74
C ALA A 11 -4.72 10.08 3.23
N PRO A 12 -3.64 9.52 2.64
CA PRO A 12 -2.77 10.28 1.74
C PRO A 12 -3.57 10.85 0.56
N ILE A 13 -3.05 11.90 -0.05
CA ILE A 13 -3.64 12.58 -1.22
C ILE A 13 -2.67 12.63 -2.40
N ALA A 14 -1.68 11.74 -2.42
CA ALA A 14 -0.85 11.55 -3.60
C ALA A 14 -1.71 11.02 -4.75
N TRP A 15 -2.57 10.06 -4.44
CA TRP A 15 -3.53 9.45 -5.35
C TRP A 15 -4.96 9.60 -4.81
N ARG A 16 -5.94 9.44 -5.70
CA ARG A 16 -7.35 9.27 -5.32
C ARG A 16 -7.58 8.04 -4.42
N VAL A 17 -8.64 8.07 -3.59
CA VAL A 17 -9.12 6.94 -2.79
C VAL A 17 -10.48 6.42 -3.32
N PRO A 18 -10.60 5.15 -3.78
CA PRO A 18 -9.53 4.25 -4.16
C PRO A 18 -8.74 4.76 -5.39
N PRO A 19 -7.49 4.31 -5.58
CA PRO A 19 -6.68 4.71 -6.73
C PRO A 19 -7.18 4.08 -8.02
N LEU A 20 -6.95 4.75 -9.15
CA LEU A 20 -7.22 4.20 -10.49
C LEU A 20 -6.16 3.17 -10.90
N HIS A 21 -4.90 3.43 -10.58
CA HIS A 21 -3.76 2.62 -10.97
C HIS A 21 -2.90 2.25 -9.75
N TYR A 22 -1.91 3.08 -9.44
CA TYR A 22 -1.00 2.92 -8.31
C TYR A 22 -1.51 3.72 -7.10
N GLY A 23 -1.29 3.20 -5.90
CA GLY A 23 -1.74 3.81 -4.64
C GLY A 23 -2.01 2.76 -3.57
N PRO A 24 -1.02 1.96 -3.13
CA PRO A 24 -1.25 0.86 -2.21
C PRO A 24 -1.79 1.32 -0.85
N TRP A 25 -1.38 2.51 -0.39
CA TRP A 25 -1.84 3.10 0.86
C TRP A 25 -3.29 3.53 0.72
N GLU A 26 -3.62 4.30 -0.32
CA GLU A 26 -4.97 4.75 -0.65
C GLU A 26 -5.94 3.57 -0.86
N ARG A 27 -5.48 2.49 -1.51
CA ARG A 27 -6.25 1.24 -1.64
C ARG A 27 -6.57 0.64 -0.27
N THR A 28 -5.60 0.59 0.63
CA THR A 28 -5.82 0.09 2.00
C THR A 28 -6.83 0.95 2.75
N VAL A 29 -6.68 2.27 2.68
CA VAL A 29 -7.61 3.20 3.34
C VAL A 29 -9.02 3.05 2.79
N SER A 30 -9.17 2.88 1.47
CA SER A 30 -10.47 2.61 0.84
C SER A 30 -11.10 1.34 1.40
N MET A 31 -10.39 0.20 1.37
CA MET A 31 -10.92 -1.08 1.89
C MET A 31 -11.31 -1.00 3.37
N LEU A 32 -10.47 -0.37 4.20
CA LEU A 32 -10.74 -0.20 5.62
C LEU A 32 -11.97 0.70 5.86
N THR A 33 -12.01 1.85 5.19
CA THR A 33 -13.13 2.80 5.26
C THR A 33 -14.44 2.12 4.90
N GLU A 34 -14.48 1.43 3.77
CA GLU A 34 -15.69 0.75 3.29
C GLU A 34 -16.09 -0.42 4.20
N GLY A 35 -15.12 -1.14 4.75
CA GLY A 35 -15.34 -2.21 5.73
C GLY A 35 -15.91 -1.71 7.07
N LEU A 36 -15.49 -0.52 7.52
CA LEU A 36 -16.01 0.14 8.73
C LEU A 36 -17.42 0.69 8.50
N VAL A 37 -17.66 1.37 7.38
CA VAL A 37 -18.99 1.87 7.01
C VAL A 37 -20.00 0.72 6.92
N ALA A 38 -19.61 -0.40 6.30
CA ALA A 38 -20.46 -1.59 6.19
C ALA A 38 -20.81 -2.22 7.56
N ARG A 39 -19.96 -2.02 8.58
CA ARG A 39 -20.19 -2.44 9.96
C ARG A 39 -20.98 -1.43 10.80
N GLY A 40 -21.41 -0.34 10.19
CA GLY A 40 -22.17 0.69 10.89
C GLY A 40 -21.31 1.61 11.75
N VAL A 41 -20.05 1.88 11.38
CA VAL A 41 -19.23 2.96 11.98
C VAL A 41 -19.51 4.27 11.24
N ASP A 42 -19.59 5.41 11.94
CA ASP A 42 -19.73 6.73 11.28
C ASP A 42 -18.34 7.22 10.87
N VAL A 43 -18.05 7.21 9.58
CA VAL A 43 -16.72 7.52 9.07
C VAL A 43 -16.77 8.80 8.26
N THR A 44 -15.86 9.72 8.58
CA THR A 44 -15.48 10.82 7.69
C THR A 44 -14.14 10.49 7.06
N LEU A 45 -14.12 10.27 5.74
CA LEU A 45 -12.90 10.08 4.97
C LEU A 45 -12.35 11.45 4.54
N PHE A 46 -11.13 11.74 4.97
CA PHE A 46 -10.35 12.85 4.44
C PHE A 46 -9.53 12.32 3.26
N ALA A 47 -9.93 12.68 2.05
CA ALA A 47 -9.25 12.33 0.79
C ALA A 47 -9.46 13.43 -0.28
N THR A 48 -8.97 13.19 -1.50
CA THR A 48 -9.18 14.08 -2.66
C THR A 48 -10.66 14.15 -3.05
N ALA A 49 -11.09 15.24 -3.69
CA ALA A 49 -12.49 15.49 -4.01
C ALA A 49 -13.09 14.49 -5.03
N ASP A 50 -12.25 13.92 -5.88
CA ASP A 50 -12.61 12.88 -6.84
C ASP A 50 -12.68 11.46 -6.24
N SER A 51 -12.34 11.30 -4.96
CA SER A 51 -12.44 10.03 -4.24
C SER A 51 -13.87 9.47 -4.19
N VAL A 52 -14.01 8.15 -4.23
CA VAL A 52 -15.30 7.46 -4.20
C VAL A 52 -15.40 6.61 -2.96
N THR A 53 -16.39 6.92 -2.12
CA THR A 53 -16.62 6.24 -0.84
C THR A 53 -18.10 6.31 -0.43
N ARG A 54 -18.54 5.37 0.42
CA ARG A 54 -19.83 5.47 1.14
C ARG A 54 -19.74 6.27 2.44
N ALA A 55 -18.53 6.60 2.89
CA ALA A 55 -18.28 7.47 4.04
C ALA A 55 -18.66 8.93 3.72
N ARG A 56 -18.66 9.81 4.73
CA ARG A 56 -18.70 11.26 4.48
C ARG A 56 -17.34 11.68 3.94
N LEU A 57 -17.30 12.27 2.75
CA LEU A 57 -16.06 12.77 2.17
C LEU A 57 -15.79 14.21 2.63
N SER A 58 -14.57 14.48 3.11
CA SER A 58 -14.08 15.83 3.42
C SER A 58 -12.81 16.08 2.64
N SER A 59 -12.85 17.00 1.67
CA SER A 59 -11.75 17.24 0.74
C SER A 59 -11.32 18.71 0.70
N VAL A 60 -10.04 18.93 0.41
CA VAL A 60 -9.46 20.24 0.08
C VAL A 60 -8.71 20.24 -1.26
N ALA A 61 -8.21 19.07 -1.68
CA ALA A 61 -7.55 18.88 -2.97
C ALA A 61 -8.56 18.35 -4.01
N PRO A 62 -8.56 18.86 -5.25
CA PRO A 62 -9.47 18.37 -6.29
C PRO A 62 -9.12 16.94 -6.75
N HIS A 63 -7.82 16.66 -6.93
CA HIS A 63 -7.27 15.38 -7.39
C HIS A 63 -5.99 15.05 -6.61
N GLY A 64 -5.42 13.87 -6.86
CA GLY A 64 -4.12 13.48 -6.31
C GLY A 64 -2.97 14.28 -6.92
N TYR A 65 -2.04 14.78 -6.11
CA TYR A 65 -0.90 15.57 -6.62
C TYR A 65 0.09 14.74 -7.46
N ALA A 66 0.03 13.41 -7.41
CA ALA A 66 0.79 12.55 -8.31
C ALA A 66 0.10 12.36 -9.68
N GLU A 67 -1.17 12.73 -9.80
CA GLU A 67 -1.98 12.67 -11.03
C GLU A 67 -2.11 14.03 -11.72
N ASP A 68 -1.97 15.11 -10.95
CA ASP A 68 -2.04 16.49 -11.43
C ASP A 68 -0.78 17.29 -11.02
N PRO A 69 0.19 17.49 -11.93
CA PRO A 69 1.43 18.19 -11.64
C PRO A 69 1.26 19.71 -11.41
N LEU A 70 0.05 20.25 -11.63
CA LEU A 70 -0.25 21.65 -11.32
C LEU A 70 -0.52 21.86 -9.82
N LEU A 71 -0.76 20.79 -9.06
CA LEU A 71 -0.97 20.84 -7.62
C LEU A 71 0.38 20.83 -6.89
N ASP A 72 0.65 21.85 -6.09
CA ASP A 72 1.77 21.82 -5.16
C ASP A 72 1.45 20.88 -3.99
N ALA A 73 2.20 19.78 -3.90
CA ALA A 73 1.99 18.77 -2.86
C ALA A 73 1.98 19.42 -1.48
N LYS A 74 3.02 20.20 -1.13
CA LYS A 74 3.16 20.78 0.21
C LYS A 74 1.98 21.66 0.62
N VAL A 75 1.42 22.43 -0.33
CA VAL A 75 0.23 23.25 -0.09
C VAL A 75 -0.98 22.39 0.23
N TYR A 76 -1.25 21.35 -0.56
CA TYR A 76 -2.43 20.52 -0.34
C TYR A 76 -2.27 19.57 0.85
N GLU A 77 -1.07 19.05 1.12
CA GLU A 77 -0.78 18.24 2.30
C GLU A 77 -1.08 19.03 3.59
N CYS A 78 -0.59 20.28 3.69
CA CYS A 78 -0.80 21.06 4.91
C CYS A 78 -2.27 21.48 5.09
N LEU A 79 -2.97 21.87 4.03
CA LEU A 79 -4.41 22.18 4.08
C LEU A 79 -5.24 20.95 4.45
N HIS A 80 -4.87 19.78 3.94
CA HIS A 80 -5.58 18.53 4.17
C HIS A 80 -5.47 18.06 5.61
N ILE A 81 -4.24 18.07 6.14
CA ILE A 81 -3.97 17.73 7.54
C ILE A 81 -4.64 18.76 8.46
N ALA A 82 -4.52 20.05 8.18
CA ALA A 82 -5.19 21.09 8.97
C ALA A 82 -6.70 20.86 9.03
N ARG A 83 -7.35 20.57 7.89
CA ARG A 83 -8.79 20.30 7.83
C ARG A 83 -9.22 19.11 8.69
N ALA A 84 -8.42 18.05 8.74
CA ALA A 84 -8.70 16.88 9.58
C ALA A 84 -8.56 17.22 11.07
N PHE A 85 -7.50 17.93 11.44
CA PHE A 85 -7.21 18.24 12.84
C PHE A 85 -8.05 19.38 13.42
N GLU A 86 -8.53 20.33 12.60
CA GLU A 86 -9.53 21.32 13.02
C GLU A 86 -10.86 20.66 13.41
N GLN A 87 -11.29 19.65 12.65
CA GLN A 87 -12.49 18.86 13.01
C GLN A 87 -12.23 17.95 14.21
N ALA A 88 -11.03 17.37 14.32
CA ALA A 88 -10.67 16.58 15.49
C ALA A 88 -10.61 17.43 16.77
N ALA A 89 -10.13 18.67 16.69
CA ALA A 89 -10.08 19.62 17.80
C ALA A 89 -11.47 20.04 18.29
N SER A 90 -12.48 20.06 17.41
CA SER A 90 -13.86 20.42 17.78
C SER A 90 -14.64 19.29 18.48
N GLY A 91 -14.04 18.10 18.63
CA GLY A 91 -14.71 16.93 19.22
C GLY A 91 -15.61 16.18 18.23
N ALA A 92 -15.40 16.35 16.93
CA ALA A 92 -16.20 15.68 15.89
C ALA A 92 -15.99 14.15 15.84
N PHE A 93 -14.86 13.66 16.36
CA PHE A 93 -14.46 12.26 16.26
C PHE A 93 -14.16 11.66 17.63
N ASP A 94 -14.40 10.36 17.75
CA ASP A 94 -13.95 9.56 18.89
C ASP A 94 -12.52 9.06 18.67
N ILE A 95 -12.12 8.85 17.41
CA ILE A 95 -10.77 8.46 16.99
C ILE A 95 -10.42 9.15 15.67
N VAL A 96 -9.18 9.61 15.54
CA VAL A 96 -8.57 9.92 14.23
C VAL A 96 -7.65 8.77 13.84
N HIS A 97 -7.86 8.19 12.67
CA HIS A 97 -7.02 7.12 12.13
C HIS A 97 -6.21 7.67 10.95
N ASN A 98 -4.93 7.89 11.19
CA ASN A 98 -3.96 8.40 10.24
C ASN A 98 -3.31 7.27 9.40
N HIS A 99 -3.35 7.47 8.08
CA HIS A 99 -2.65 6.66 7.08
C HIS A 99 -1.74 7.51 6.17
N PHE A 100 -1.59 8.81 6.46
CA PHE A 100 -0.86 9.78 5.63
C PHE A 100 0.67 9.60 5.65
N ASP A 101 1.21 8.93 6.69
CA ASP A 101 2.62 8.90 7.16
C ASP A 101 2.83 9.85 8.37
N PHE A 102 4.07 10.30 8.61
CA PHE A 102 4.52 10.94 9.85
C PHE A 102 4.00 12.35 10.08
N LEU A 103 3.72 13.12 9.02
CA LEU A 103 3.46 14.56 9.14
C LEU A 103 2.27 14.90 10.07
N PRO A 104 1.13 14.18 10.03
CA PRO A 104 0.00 14.43 10.92
C PRO A 104 0.27 14.20 12.41
N LEU A 105 1.29 13.40 12.77
CA LEU A 105 1.65 13.21 14.19
C LEU A 105 2.03 14.55 14.83
N THR A 106 2.57 15.50 14.05
CA THR A 106 2.92 16.83 14.56
C THR A 106 1.72 17.63 15.10
N TYR A 107 0.50 17.25 14.70
CA TYR A 107 -0.76 17.86 15.12
C TYR A 107 -1.48 17.05 16.22
N ALA A 108 -0.94 15.90 16.65
CA ALA A 108 -1.62 14.98 17.58
C ALA A 108 -2.10 15.66 18.87
N ARG A 109 -1.28 16.57 19.44
CA ARG A 109 -1.60 17.31 20.68
C ARG A 109 -2.67 18.39 20.50
N LEU A 110 -3.08 18.69 19.27
CA LEU A 110 -4.15 19.66 18.96
C LEU A 110 -5.52 18.98 18.79
N ALA A 111 -5.56 17.67 18.59
CA ALA A 111 -6.80 16.92 18.48
C ALA A 111 -7.40 16.63 19.87
N ALA A 112 -8.73 16.71 19.97
CA ALA A 112 -9.43 16.24 21.18
C ALA A 112 -9.56 14.70 21.22
N ALA A 113 -9.53 14.07 20.04
CA ALA A 113 -9.61 12.63 19.88
C ALA A 113 -8.21 11.97 19.90
N PRO A 114 -8.07 10.74 20.42
CA PRO A 114 -6.85 9.96 20.28
C PRO A 114 -6.50 9.70 18.81
N LEU A 115 -5.19 9.70 18.52
CA LEU A 115 -4.64 9.46 17.18
C LEU A 115 -4.11 8.03 17.09
N VAL A 116 -4.68 7.24 16.19
CA VAL A 116 -4.15 5.94 15.76
C VAL A 116 -3.42 6.15 14.44
N THR A 117 -2.18 5.69 14.29
CA THR A 117 -1.45 5.77 13.01
C THR A 117 -1.05 4.39 12.54
N THR A 118 -1.47 4.01 11.33
CA THR A 118 -0.92 2.84 10.66
C THR A 118 0.32 3.25 9.88
N ILE A 119 1.46 2.68 10.24
CA ILE A 119 2.73 2.85 9.53
C ILE A 119 2.76 1.85 8.39
N HIS A 120 2.89 2.34 7.15
CA HIS A 120 2.91 1.52 5.94
C HIS A 120 4.34 1.26 5.43
N GLY A 121 5.34 1.52 6.27
CA GLY A 121 6.76 1.57 5.93
C GLY A 121 7.40 2.92 6.29
N PHE A 122 8.69 2.89 6.60
CA PHE A 122 9.50 4.10 6.78
C PHE A 122 10.20 4.46 5.48
N SER A 123 9.94 5.68 4.97
CA SER A 123 10.62 6.15 3.76
C SER A 123 12.12 6.42 3.98
N SER A 124 12.53 6.75 5.20
CA SER A 124 13.93 6.82 5.65
C SER A 124 14.02 7.02 7.16
N GLU A 125 15.19 6.75 7.76
CA GLU A 125 15.50 7.12 9.16
C GLU A 125 15.27 8.60 9.48
N ARG A 126 15.25 9.48 8.46
CA ARG A 126 15.12 10.93 8.65
C ARG A 126 13.74 11.35 9.14
N ILE A 127 12.71 10.51 8.99
CA ILE A 127 11.35 10.81 9.47
C ILE A 127 11.12 10.36 10.92
N LEU A 128 11.98 9.48 11.46
CA LEU A 128 11.85 8.97 12.83
C LEU A 128 11.81 10.02 13.94
N PRO A 129 12.50 11.19 13.84
CA PRO A 129 12.38 12.22 14.87
C PRO A 129 10.93 12.63 15.15
N VAL A 130 10.05 12.65 14.14
CA VAL A 130 8.63 12.96 14.33
C VAL A 130 7.93 11.82 15.06
N TYR A 131 8.15 10.57 14.67
CA TYR A 131 7.60 9.43 15.38
C TYR A 131 8.02 9.41 16.86
N ARG A 132 9.31 9.60 17.15
CA ARG A 132 9.83 9.65 18.54
C ARG A 132 9.23 10.80 19.36
N ALA A 133 9.05 11.98 18.78
CA ALA A 133 8.53 13.16 19.48
C ALA A 133 7.04 13.08 19.88
N TYR A 134 6.29 12.15 19.27
CA TYR A 134 4.86 11.97 19.49
C TYR A 134 4.47 10.53 19.84
N ASN A 135 5.47 9.67 20.12
CA ASN A 135 5.27 8.27 20.52
C ASN A 135 4.48 8.13 21.83
N ASP A 136 4.53 9.15 22.68
CA ASP A 136 3.81 9.23 23.96
C ASP A 136 2.30 9.53 23.82
N VAL A 137 1.88 10.09 22.68
CA VAL A 137 0.49 10.54 22.45
C VAL A 137 -0.19 9.85 21.27
N CYS A 138 0.55 9.12 20.43
CA CYS A 138 0.02 8.42 19.27
C CYS A 138 0.02 6.91 19.50
N HIS A 139 -1.04 6.22 19.05
CA HIS A 139 -1.11 4.77 19.03
C HIS A 139 -0.64 4.24 17.68
N LEU A 140 0.60 3.74 17.62
CA LEU A 140 1.19 3.24 16.37
C LEU A 140 0.76 1.80 16.09
N VAL A 141 0.42 1.52 14.84
CA VAL A 141 0.10 0.19 14.32
C VAL A 141 1.08 -0.14 13.20
N ALA A 142 1.83 -1.23 13.35
CA ALA A 142 2.70 -1.74 12.30
C ALA A 142 1.92 -2.69 11.38
N ILE A 143 2.29 -2.73 10.10
CA ILE A 143 1.70 -3.67 9.13
C ILE A 143 2.36 -5.05 9.14
N SER A 144 3.48 -5.21 9.85
CA SER A 144 4.11 -6.49 10.16
C SER A 144 5.03 -6.37 11.38
N ALA A 145 5.59 -7.48 11.84
CA ALA A 145 6.63 -7.47 12.87
C ALA A 145 7.94 -6.88 12.33
N ALA A 146 8.28 -7.17 11.07
CA ALA A 146 9.47 -6.66 10.40
C ALA A 146 9.44 -5.13 10.18
N ASP A 147 8.25 -4.54 10.07
CA ASP A 147 8.07 -3.08 9.92
C ASP A 147 8.19 -2.31 11.25
N ARG A 148 8.43 -3.00 12.38
CA ARG A 148 8.59 -2.33 13.68
C ARG A 148 9.98 -1.74 13.83
N HIS A 149 10.04 -0.45 14.16
CA HIS A 149 11.28 0.19 14.58
C HIS A 149 11.49 -0.04 16.09
N PRO A 150 12.70 -0.47 16.55
CA PRO A 150 12.94 -0.83 17.95
C PRO A 150 12.78 0.33 18.94
N ASP A 151 12.90 1.57 18.48
CA ASP A 151 12.78 2.77 19.33
C ASP A 151 11.34 3.31 19.46
N LEU A 152 10.33 2.60 18.97
CA LEU A 152 8.93 3.04 18.96
C LEU A 152 8.02 2.04 19.68
N ASP A 153 6.95 2.56 20.28
CA ASP A 153 5.92 1.75 20.95
C ASP A 153 4.76 1.48 20.01
N TYR A 154 4.33 0.22 19.92
CA TYR A 154 3.26 -0.19 19.01
C TYR A 154 2.08 -0.76 19.79
N ALA A 155 0.90 -0.21 19.54
CA ALA A 155 -0.36 -0.72 20.09
C ALA A 155 -0.73 -2.08 19.49
N ALA A 156 -0.43 -2.31 18.21
CA ALA A 156 -0.73 -3.55 17.52
C ALA A 156 0.16 -3.78 16.29
N THR A 157 0.14 -5.02 15.79
CA THR A 157 0.51 -5.35 14.42
C THR A 157 -0.76 -5.80 13.70
N ILE A 158 -1.18 -5.08 12.66
CA ILE A 158 -2.36 -5.40 11.86
C ILE A 158 -1.93 -5.44 10.39
N HIS A 159 -1.88 -6.66 9.86
CA HIS A 159 -1.52 -6.91 8.47
C HIS A 159 -2.50 -6.26 7.49
N HIS A 160 -1.99 -5.91 6.30
CA HIS A 160 -2.86 -5.49 5.22
C HIS A 160 -3.83 -6.61 4.82
N GLY A 161 -5.04 -6.21 4.47
CA GLY A 161 -6.04 -7.09 3.85
C GLY A 161 -6.09 -6.89 2.33
N ILE A 162 -6.67 -7.87 1.64
CA ILE A 162 -7.04 -7.81 0.23
C ILE A 162 -8.54 -8.14 0.08
N ASP A 163 -9.20 -7.60 -0.95
CA ASP A 163 -10.55 -8.05 -1.29
C ASP A 163 -10.46 -9.38 -2.05
N LEU A 164 -10.82 -10.47 -1.37
CA LEU A 164 -10.80 -11.81 -1.95
C LEU A 164 -11.72 -11.95 -3.17
N LYS A 165 -12.71 -11.06 -3.37
CA LYS A 165 -13.55 -11.08 -4.58
C LYS A 165 -12.79 -10.64 -5.83
N GLU A 166 -11.66 -9.97 -5.68
CA GLU A 166 -10.78 -9.59 -6.81
C GLU A 166 -9.91 -10.77 -7.29
N PHE A 167 -9.94 -11.93 -6.60
CA PHE A 167 -9.07 -13.06 -6.88
C PHE A 167 -9.87 -14.35 -7.01
N THR A 168 -9.61 -15.10 -8.08
CA THR A 168 -10.24 -16.38 -8.35
C THR A 168 -9.29 -17.50 -7.96
N PRO A 169 -9.59 -18.31 -6.93
CA PRO A 169 -8.77 -19.46 -6.58
C PRO A 169 -8.72 -20.48 -7.73
N ARG A 170 -7.52 -20.93 -8.08
CA ARG A 170 -7.30 -21.95 -9.12
C ARG A 170 -6.56 -23.13 -8.52
N THR A 171 -7.00 -24.33 -8.89
CA THR A 171 -6.42 -25.60 -8.41
C THR A 171 -5.60 -26.31 -9.49
N THR A 172 -5.61 -25.78 -10.72
CA THR A 172 -4.83 -26.30 -11.84
C THR A 172 -3.42 -25.74 -11.82
N ARG A 173 -2.43 -26.58 -12.10
CA ARG A 173 -1.03 -26.15 -12.21
C ARG A 173 -0.88 -25.11 -13.32
N GLY A 174 -0.24 -23.98 -13.00
CA GLY A 174 0.17 -22.97 -13.98
C GLY A 174 1.35 -23.40 -14.86
N ASP A 175 1.68 -22.58 -15.86
CA ASP A 175 2.66 -22.90 -16.92
C ASP A 175 3.82 -21.89 -17.03
N TYR A 176 3.91 -20.91 -16.12
CA TYR A 176 5.02 -19.95 -16.07
C TYR A 176 5.34 -19.52 -14.64
N LEU A 177 6.60 -19.16 -14.38
CA LEU A 177 7.00 -18.38 -13.22
C LEU A 177 6.53 -16.93 -13.40
N LEU A 178 6.13 -16.28 -12.32
CA LEU A 178 5.69 -14.89 -12.34
C LEU A 178 6.58 -14.04 -11.44
N PHE A 179 7.02 -12.89 -11.94
CA PHE A 179 7.49 -11.77 -11.13
C PHE A 179 6.43 -10.67 -11.17
N PHE A 180 5.97 -10.21 -10.00
CA PHE A 180 4.94 -9.19 -9.90
C PHE A 180 5.32 -8.08 -8.92
N GLY A 181 5.67 -6.90 -9.45
CA GLY A 181 6.11 -5.76 -8.66
C GLY A 181 6.86 -4.71 -9.47
N ARG A 182 7.22 -3.59 -8.82
CA ARG A 182 8.01 -2.51 -9.45
C ARG A 182 9.32 -3.05 -10.01
N ILE A 183 9.69 -2.61 -11.22
CA ILE A 183 11.01 -2.93 -11.78
C ILE A 183 12.02 -1.96 -11.17
N HIS A 184 12.73 -2.45 -10.16
CA HIS A 184 13.71 -1.74 -9.36
C HIS A 184 14.74 -2.75 -8.83
N PRO A 185 16.02 -2.36 -8.63
CA PRO A 185 17.05 -3.26 -8.09
C PRO A 185 16.62 -4.04 -6.85
N ASP A 186 16.02 -3.34 -5.88
CA ASP A 186 15.59 -3.91 -4.60
C ASP A 186 14.53 -5.02 -4.73
N LYS A 187 13.77 -5.01 -5.83
CA LYS A 187 12.68 -5.98 -6.05
C LYS A 187 13.18 -7.29 -6.67
N GLY A 188 14.40 -7.34 -7.21
CA GLY A 188 15.03 -8.62 -7.58
C GLY A 188 14.58 -9.23 -8.91
N ALA A 189 13.99 -8.48 -9.85
CA ALA A 189 13.55 -9.00 -11.15
C ALA A 189 14.67 -9.71 -11.94
N HIS A 190 15.90 -9.21 -11.85
CA HIS A 190 17.09 -9.85 -12.43
C HIS A 190 17.38 -11.26 -11.86
N VAL A 191 17.04 -11.51 -10.59
CA VAL A 191 17.18 -12.84 -9.98
C VAL A 191 16.09 -13.77 -10.50
N ALA A 192 14.86 -13.28 -10.69
CA ALA A 192 13.79 -14.06 -11.30
C ALA A 192 14.17 -14.53 -12.72
N ILE A 193 14.80 -13.66 -13.51
CA ILE A 193 15.36 -14.00 -14.83
C ILE A 193 16.40 -15.12 -14.71
N GLU A 194 17.31 -15.05 -13.74
CA GLU A 194 18.31 -16.08 -13.53
C GLU A 194 17.69 -17.44 -13.17
N VAL A 195 16.67 -17.45 -12.31
CA VAL A 195 15.90 -18.65 -11.97
C VAL A 195 15.27 -19.26 -13.22
N ALA A 196 14.60 -18.45 -14.04
CA ALA A 196 13.96 -18.92 -15.28
C ALA A 196 14.99 -19.53 -16.25
N ARG A 197 16.12 -18.85 -16.47
CA ARG A 197 17.19 -19.34 -17.36
C ARG A 197 17.81 -20.65 -16.89
N ARG A 198 17.97 -20.84 -15.57
CA ARG A 198 18.56 -22.05 -14.99
C ARG A 198 17.59 -23.23 -14.97
N THR A 199 16.30 -22.96 -14.83
CA THR A 199 15.24 -23.99 -14.77
C THR A 199 14.67 -24.34 -16.15
N GLY A 200 14.79 -23.44 -17.12
CA GLY A 200 14.16 -23.55 -18.43
C GLY A 200 12.67 -23.18 -18.43
N GLU A 201 12.11 -22.82 -17.27
CA GLU A 201 10.71 -22.41 -17.14
C GLU A 201 10.47 -21.04 -17.79
N ARG A 202 9.26 -20.84 -18.32
CA ARG A 202 8.83 -19.54 -18.83
C ARG A 202 8.66 -18.57 -17.66
N LEU A 203 9.02 -17.30 -17.86
CA LEU A 203 8.89 -16.22 -16.90
C LEU A 203 8.12 -15.04 -17.49
N ILE A 204 7.12 -14.59 -16.75
CA ILE A 204 6.43 -13.32 -17.00
C ILE A 204 6.87 -12.29 -15.95
N LEU A 205 7.34 -11.13 -16.41
CA LEU A 205 7.66 -9.96 -15.62
C LEU A 205 6.53 -8.93 -15.77
N ALA A 206 5.82 -8.64 -14.69
CA ALA A 206 4.71 -7.68 -14.66
C ALA A 206 4.95 -6.59 -13.60
N GLY A 207 4.84 -5.32 -14.02
CA GLY A 207 4.96 -4.16 -13.16
C GLY A 207 5.45 -2.90 -13.88
N ILE A 208 5.42 -1.78 -13.14
CA ILE A 208 5.86 -0.46 -13.62
C ILE A 208 7.39 -0.38 -13.58
N VAL A 209 7.99 0.17 -14.63
CA VAL A 209 9.41 0.52 -14.65
C VAL A 209 9.64 1.74 -13.77
N GLN A 210 10.23 1.53 -12.58
CA GLN A 210 10.56 2.62 -11.67
C GLN A 210 12.01 3.09 -11.86
N ASP A 211 12.91 2.18 -12.20
CA ASP A 211 14.29 2.48 -12.55
C ASP A 211 14.56 2.09 -14.01
N ALA A 212 14.66 3.12 -14.87
CA ALA A 212 14.85 2.95 -16.31
C ALA A 212 16.26 2.41 -16.66
N GLU A 213 17.28 2.77 -15.89
CA GLU A 213 18.64 2.29 -16.12
C GLU A 213 18.75 0.82 -15.75
N TYR A 214 18.19 0.43 -14.60
CA TYR A 214 18.10 -0.95 -14.18
C TYR A 214 17.32 -1.79 -15.19
N PHE A 215 16.18 -1.32 -15.68
CA PHE A 215 15.42 -2.02 -16.73
C PHE A 215 16.27 -2.25 -17.98
N ARG A 216 16.84 -1.19 -18.54
CA ARG A 216 17.63 -1.24 -19.78
C ARG A 216 18.87 -2.14 -19.68
N THR A 217 19.52 -2.18 -18.51
CA THR A 217 20.81 -2.88 -18.36
C THR A 217 20.70 -4.29 -17.78
N ARG A 218 19.67 -4.57 -16.97
CA ARG A 218 19.55 -5.84 -16.23
C ARG A 218 18.33 -6.67 -16.62
N ILE A 219 17.34 -6.08 -17.26
CA ILE A 219 16.06 -6.73 -17.57
C ILE A 219 15.89 -6.90 -19.08
N GLU A 220 15.82 -5.78 -19.81
CA GLU A 220 15.56 -5.71 -21.26
C GLU A 220 16.46 -6.65 -22.09
N PRO A 221 17.78 -6.80 -21.82
CA PRO A 221 18.64 -7.67 -22.64
C PRO A 221 18.27 -9.16 -22.59
N PHE A 222 17.46 -9.58 -21.60
CA PHE A 222 17.02 -10.96 -21.44
C PHE A 222 15.56 -11.19 -21.86
N VAL A 223 14.81 -10.13 -22.22
CA VAL A 223 13.42 -10.25 -22.67
C VAL A 223 13.41 -10.69 -24.13
N ASP A 224 13.16 -11.98 -24.37
CA ASP A 224 13.15 -12.60 -25.69
C ASP A 224 11.75 -12.76 -26.30
N GLY A 225 10.70 -12.49 -25.51
CA GLY A 225 9.31 -12.66 -25.90
C GLY A 225 8.83 -14.12 -25.94
N GLN A 226 9.70 -15.07 -25.62
CA GLN A 226 9.42 -16.51 -25.62
C GLN A 226 9.52 -17.10 -24.21
N GLN A 227 10.75 -17.26 -23.70
CA GLN A 227 10.97 -17.73 -22.35
C GLN A 227 10.75 -16.60 -21.35
N ILE A 228 11.26 -15.40 -21.63
CA ILE A 228 11.19 -14.26 -20.72
C ILE A 228 10.38 -13.15 -21.39
N GLN A 229 9.23 -12.83 -20.79
CA GLN A 229 8.28 -11.86 -21.29
C GLN A 229 8.12 -10.72 -20.30
N PHE A 230 8.15 -9.48 -20.77
CA PHE A 230 7.78 -8.31 -19.98
C PHE A 230 6.44 -7.76 -20.49
N VAL A 231 5.44 -7.69 -19.60
CA VAL A 231 4.06 -7.30 -19.95
C VAL A 231 3.68 -5.92 -19.42
N GLY A 232 4.61 -5.22 -18.76
CA GLY A 232 4.36 -3.90 -18.18
C GLY A 232 3.42 -3.95 -16.97
N SER A 233 2.83 -2.79 -16.64
CA SER A 233 1.84 -2.68 -15.58
C SER A 233 0.51 -3.29 -16.01
N VAL A 234 -0.15 -4.00 -15.10
CA VAL A 234 -1.40 -4.70 -15.38
C VAL A 234 -2.53 -4.20 -14.48
N GLY A 235 -3.75 -4.23 -15.01
CA GLY A 235 -4.96 -3.86 -14.29
C GLY A 235 -5.48 -5.00 -13.40
N PRO A 236 -6.56 -4.75 -12.63
CA PRO A 236 -7.13 -5.76 -11.73
C PRO A 236 -7.53 -7.09 -12.43
N PRO A 237 -8.20 -7.10 -13.60
CA PRO A 237 -8.56 -8.36 -14.27
C PRO A 237 -7.34 -9.15 -14.75
N GLU A 238 -6.37 -8.46 -15.35
CA GLU A 238 -5.14 -9.09 -15.82
C GLU A 238 -4.29 -9.60 -14.65
N ARG A 239 -4.29 -8.89 -13.51
CA ARG A 239 -3.61 -9.31 -12.28
C ARG A 239 -4.14 -10.66 -11.77
N ASP A 240 -5.46 -10.84 -11.69
CA ASP A 240 -6.05 -12.14 -11.28
C ASP A 240 -5.65 -13.27 -12.23
N ALA A 241 -5.73 -13.00 -13.55
CA ALA A 241 -5.36 -13.97 -14.56
C ALA A 241 -3.87 -14.36 -14.50
N LEU A 242 -2.98 -13.38 -14.29
CA LEU A 242 -1.54 -13.61 -14.19
C LEU A 242 -1.16 -14.36 -12.92
N LEU A 243 -1.68 -13.93 -11.77
CA LEU A 243 -1.39 -14.60 -10.51
C LEU A 243 -1.91 -16.04 -10.55
N GLY A 244 -3.16 -16.25 -10.93
CA GLY A 244 -3.76 -17.58 -10.96
C GLY A 244 -3.23 -18.50 -12.07
N GLY A 245 -2.66 -17.96 -13.15
CA GLY A 245 -2.04 -18.75 -14.21
C GLY A 245 -0.59 -19.14 -13.92
N ALA A 246 0.03 -18.56 -12.89
CA ALA A 246 1.42 -18.81 -12.58
C ALA A 246 1.63 -20.19 -11.91
N LEU A 247 2.72 -20.85 -12.32
CA LEU A 247 3.28 -22.01 -11.64
C LEU A 247 3.73 -21.64 -10.22
N ALA A 248 4.39 -20.49 -10.07
CA ALA A 248 4.76 -19.91 -8.79
C ALA A 248 5.03 -18.40 -8.95
N LEU A 249 4.73 -17.62 -7.92
CA LEU A 249 5.21 -16.25 -7.78
C LEU A 249 6.64 -16.26 -7.23
N LEU A 250 7.56 -15.58 -7.92
CA LEU A 250 8.92 -15.32 -7.47
C LEU A 250 8.97 -13.97 -6.73
N HIS A 251 8.91 -14.04 -5.40
CA HIS A 251 9.00 -12.88 -4.50
C HIS A 251 10.44 -12.76 -3.95
N LEU A 252 11.40 -12.51 -4.83
CA LEU A 252 12.84 -12.57 -4.55
C LEU A 252 13.42 -11.19 -4.15
N ILE A 253 12.71 -10.50 -3.26
CA ILE A 253 13.03 -9.15 -2.82
C ILE A 253 14.30 -9.15 -1.97
N GLN A 254 15.18 -8.18 -2.21
CA GLN A 254 16.53 -8.12 -1.60
C GLN A 254 16.62 -7.19 -0.38
N PHE A 255 15.51 -6.54 -0.01
CA PHE A 255 15.37 -5.74 1.21
C PHE A 255 14.28 -6.32 2.11
N ASP A 256 14.19 -5.83 3.35
CA ASP A 256 13.15 -6.22 4.29
C ASP A 256 11.80 -5.62 3.86
N GLU A 257 11.08 -6.34 2.98
CA GLU A 257 9.76 -5.94 2.51
C GLU A 257 8.78 -5.92 3.69
N PRO A 258 8.06 -4.81 3.92
CA PRO A 258 7.25 -4.68 5.13
C PRO A 258 5.99 -5.55 5.11
N PHE A 259 5.48 -5.99 3.95
CA PHE A 259 4.34 -6.93 3.89
C PHE A 259 4.31 -7.82 2.64
N GLY A 260 4.47 -7.21 1.45
CA GLY A 260 4.39 -7.94 0.18
C GLY A 260 2.95 -8.31 -0.20
N LEU A 261 2.13 -7.33 -0.60
CA LEU A 261 0.75 -7.57 -1.06
C LEU A 261 0.66 -8.67 -2.14
N SER A 262 1.62 -8.71 -3.08
CA SER A 262 1.63 -9.73 -4.14
C SER A 262 1.71 -11.16 -3.62
N VAL A 263 2.29 -11.38 -2.42
CA VAL A 263 2.34 -12.70 -1.77
C VAL A 263 0.94 -13.16 -1.40
N VAL A 264 0.18 -12.32 -0.68
CA VAL A 264 -1.19 -12.68 -0.27
C VAL A 264 -2.16 -12.73 -1.45
N GLU A 265 -1.94 -11.89 -2.48
CA GLU A 265 -2.70 -11.94 -3.73
C GLU A 265 -2.46 -13.26 -4.49
N ALA A 266 -1.21 -13.72 -4.60
CA ALA A 266 -0.89 -15.03 -5.19
C ALA A 266 -1.51 -16.18 -4.39
N MET A 267 -1.42 -16.14 -3.06
CA MET A 267 -2.04 -17.15 -2.20
C MET A 267 -3.57 -17.18 -2.39
N ALA A 268 -4.21 -16.02 -2.58
CA ALA A 268 -5.64 -15.93 -2.85
C ALA A 268 -6.06 -16.57 -4.19
N THR A 269 -5.17 -16.59 -5.19
CA THR A 269 -5.41 -17.29 -6.46
C THR A 269 -5.02 -18.77 -6.43
N GLY A 270 -4.54 -19.30 -5.30
CA GLY A 270 -4.04 -20.68 -5.19
C GLY A 270 -2.61 -20.87 -5.70
N THR A 271 -1.88 -19.78 -5.91
CA THR A 271 -0.54 -19.78 -6.51
C THR A 271 0.52 -19.86 -5.42
N PRO A 272 1.43 -20.85 -5.48
CA PRO A 272 2.51 -20.96 -4.50
C PRO A 272 3.52 -19.82 -4.67
N VAL A 273 4.15 -19.41 -3.57
CA VAL A 273 5.13 -18.33 -3.54
C VAL A 273 6.51 -18.88 -3.19
N ILE A 274 7.51 -18.51 -3.98
CA ILE A 274 8.93 -18.74 -3.71
C ILE A 274 9.53 -17.40 -3.32
N ALA A 275 9.93 -17.25 -2.06
CA ALA A 275 10.49 -16.03 -1.52
C ALA A 275 11.85 -16.28 -0.85
N PHE A 276 12.67 -15.24 -0.72
CA PHE A 276 13.79 -15.29 0.21
C PHE A 276 13.25 -15.26 1.64
N SER A 277 13.97 -15.91 2.57
CA SER A 277 13.68 -15.81 4.01
C SER A 277 14.20 -14.48 4.57
N ARG A 278 13.72 -13.37 4.02
CA ARG A 278 14.07 -11.98 4.37
C ARG A 278 12.79 -11.18 4.41
N GLY A 279 12.50 -10.54 5.54
CA GLY A 279 11.15 -10.13 5.88
C GLY A 279 10.26 -11.32 6.29
N HIS A 280 9.23 -11.02 7.08
CA HIS A 280 8.34 -11.89 7.87
C HIS A 280 8.81 -12.18 9.30
#